data_AF-A0A3D9B2Q9-F1
#
_entry.id   AF-A0A3D9B2Q9-F1
#
_cell.length_a   1.000
_cell.length_b   1.000
_cell.length_c   1.000
_cell.angle_alpha   90.00
_cell.angle_beta   90.00
_cell.angle_gamma   90.00
#
_symmetry.space_group_name_H-M   'P 1'
#
loop_
_entity.id
_entity.type
_entity.pdbx_description
1 polymer ?
#
loop_
_entity_poly.entity_id
_entity_poly.type
_entity_poly.pdbx_seq_one_letter_code
_entity_poly.pdbx_strand_id
1 'polypeptide(L)'
;MTDKEYLDSTSTVAIYAEILLGILRYVPVKNFCDEDEYQSKLTKVLKFENNYDPDLFRACIDLLEDSQYAIDEVFKNGLITESNSHGEQYLRLYGVLNAYYLQLGAITDLIRLFNVEGQKQIRADLKSAKIIELRNKLGSHTTSYINAGEDEDTDFYRLAMTSIDKWGSNLSLIGRKKEIEEVDLIATMRQFTRRVEGILDKIVNKELSRRQFKKEHFEWLKLRYDYLQQERMK
;
A
#
# COMPACT_ATOMS: atom_id res chain seq x y z
N MET A 1 24.51 -9.31 -9.21
CA MET A 1 23.79 -8.55 -8.19
C MET A 1 23.78 -9.39 -6.93
N THR A 2 24.34 -8.89 -5.85
CA THR A 2 24.31 -9.52 -4.52
C THR A 2 22.94 -9.30 -3.86
N ASP A 3 22.60 -10.10 -2.84
CA ASP A 3 21.35 -9.91 -2.08
C ASP A 3 21.24 -8.51 -1.49
N LYS A 4 22.36 -7.95 -1.02
CA LYS A 4 22.40 -6.59 -0.49
C LYS A 4 22.14 -5.55 -1.59
N GLU A 5 22.82 -5.65 -2.73
CA GLU A 5 22.59 -4.72 -3.86
C GLU A 5 21.14 -4.75 -4.34
N TYR A 6 20.52 -5.94 -4.33
CA TYR A 6 19.10 -6.08 -4.65
C TYR A 6 18.23 -5.36 -3.63
N LEU A 7 18.40 -5.65 -2.34
CA LEU A 7 17.60 -5.06 -1.26
C LEU A 7 17.81 -3.54 -1.14
N ASP A 8 19.01 -3.03 -1.40
CA ASP A 8 19.33 -1.60 -1.46
C ASP A 8 18.58 -0.89 -2.62
N SER A 9 18.23 -1.63 -3.68
CA SER A 9 17.51 -1.10 -4.84
C SER A 9 15.99 -1.26 -4.80
N THR A 10 15.47 -2.00 -3.81
CA THR A 10 14.07 -2.37 -3.69
C THR A 10 13.40 -1.58 -2.57
N SER A 11 12.19 -1.07 -2.80
CA SER A 11 11.47 -0.33 -1.76
C SER A 11 11.07 -1.24 -0.59
N THR A 12 11.03 -0.66 0.61
CA THR A 12 10.66 -1.35 1.87
C THR A 12 9.34 -2.14 1.73
N VAL A 13 8.32 -1.54 1.11
CA VAL A 13 7.01 -2.17 0.90
C VAL A 13 7.12 -3.38 -0.03
N ALA A 14 7.90 -3.30 -1.11
CA ALA A 14 8.13 -4.43 -2.01
C ALA A 14 8.87 -5.58 -1.32
N ILE A 15 9.87 -5.28 -0.47
CA ILE A 15 10.55 -6.31 0.34
C ILE A 15 9.55 -6.98 1.31
N TYR A 16 8.66 -6.22 1.95
CA TYR A 16 7.59 -6.80 2.77
C TYR A 16 6.64 -7.69 1.95
N ALA A 17 6.29 -7.30 0.73
CA ALA A 17 5.46 -8.10 -0.17
C ALA A 17 6.14 -9.43 -0.54
N GLU A 18 7.45 -9.43 -0.83
CA GLU A 18 8.23 -10.64 -1.04
C GLU A 18 8.22 -11.57 0.18
N ILE A 19 8.34 -11.02 1.39
CA ILE A 19 8.29 -11.81 2.61
C ILE A 19 6.89 -12.43 2.79
N LEU A 20 5.82 -11.67 2.56
CA LEU A 20 4.45 -12.18 2.59
C LEU A 20 4.21 -13.29 1.57
N LEU A 21 4.72 -13.13 0.35
CA LEU A 21 4.69 -14.15 -0.69
C LEU A 21 5.46 -15.40 -0.28
N GLY A 22 6.63 -15.23 0.33
CA GLY A 22 7.42 -16.33 0.88
C GLY A 22 6.69 -17.03 2.02
N ILE A 23 5.97 -16.31 2.90
CA ILE A 23 5.12 -16.91 3.94
C ILE A 23 4.03 -17.79 3.30
N LEU A 24 3.34 -17.28 2.27
CA LEU A 24 2.31 -18.03 1.54
C LEU A 24 2.87 -19.30 0.89
N ARG A 25 4.06 -19.20 0.26
CA ARG A 25 4.69 -20.30 -0.48
C ARG A 25 5.35 -21.36 0.39
N TYR A 26 5.98 -20.96 1.49
CA TYR A 26 6.85 -21.84 2.28
C TYR A 26 6.19 -22.37 3.55
N VAL A 27 4.94 -21.97 3.83
CA VAL A 27 4.14 -22.60 4.86
C VAL A 27 3.95 -24.10 4.53
N PRO A 28 4.22 -25.01 5.48
CA PRO A 28 4.16 -26.43 5.21
C PRO A 28 2.71 -26.91 5.15
N VAL A 29 2.23 -27.25 3.96
CA VAL A 29 1.00 -28.00 3.73
C VAL A 29 1.36 -29.42 3.31
N LYS A 30 0.89 -30.43 4.07
CA LYS A 30 1.25 -31.83 3.85
C LYS A 30 0.01 -32.68 3.54
N ASN A 31 0.24 -33.77 2.82
CA ASN A 31 -0.69 -34.88 2.62
C ASN A 31 -2.05 -34.46 2.01
N PHE A 32 -2.09 -33.82 0.86
CA PHE A 32 -3.34 -33.49 0.14
C PHE A 32 -3.44 -34.32 -1.14
N CYS A 33 -4.66 -34.67 -1.53
CA CYS A 33 -4.94 -35.50 -2.71
C CYS A 33 -5.38 -34.67 -3.93
N ASP A 34 -5.91 -33.47 -3.70
CA ASP A 34 -6.41 -32.56 -4.72
C ASP A 34 -6.26 -31.09 -4.26
N GLU A 35 -6.63 -30.16 -5.16
CA GLU A 35 -6.53 -28.71 -4.94
C GLU A 35 -7.50 -28.20 -3.85
N ASP A 36 -8.70 -28.76 -3.75
CA ASP A 36 -9.69 -28.35 -2.74
C ASP A 36 -9.20 -28.71 -1.33
N GLU A 37 -8.63 -29.91 -1.17
CA GLU A 37 -8.01 -30.35 0.08
C GLU A 37 -6.75 -29.52 0.39
N TYR A 38 -5.93 -29.21 -0.61
CA TYR A 38 -4.78 -28.31 -0.45
C TYR A 38 -5.22 -26.94 0.07
N GLN A 39 -6.21 -26.31 -0.57
CA GLN A 39 -6.72 -24.99 -0.20
C GLN A 39 -7.32 -24.98 1.22
N SER A 40 -8.11 -26.01 1.57
CA SER A 40 -8.65 -26.13 2.93
C SER A 40 -7.54 -26.26 3.98
N LYS A 41 -6.48 -27.03 3.68
CA LYS A 41 -5.34 -27.18 4.60
C LYS A 41 -4.51 -25.91 4.67
N LEU A 42 -4.25 -25.24 3.56
CA LEU A 42 -3.54 -23.97 3.50
C LEU A 42 -4.27 -22.92 4.34
N THR A 43 -5.59 -22.81 4.18
CA THR A 43 -6.45 -21.93 4.99
C THR A 43 -6.30 -22.21 6.48
N LYS A 44 -6.33 -23.48 6.90
CA LYS A 44 -6.15 -23.87 8.31
C LYS A 44 -4.75 -23.56 8.83
N VAL A 45 -3.70 -23.83 8.06
CA VAL A 45 -2.32 -23.54 8.48
C VAL A 45 -2.10 -22.03 8.57
N LEU A 46 -2.63 -21.26 7.62
CA LEU A 46 -2.62 -19.80 7.65
C LEU A 46 -3.52 -19.21 8.75
N LYS A 47 -4.44 -20.01 9.30
CA LYS A 47 -5.44 -19.60 10.29
C LYS A 47 -6.39 -18.53 9.76
N PHE A 48 -6.71 -18.63 8.47
CA PHE A 48 -7.69 -17.79 7.81
C PHE A 48 -9.12 -18.32 8.04
N GLU A 49 -10.10 -17.45 7.85
CA GLU A 49 -11.49 -17.72 8.19
C GLU A 49 -12.20 -18.50 7.08
N ASN A 50 -11.94 -18.14 5.82
CA ASN A 50 -12.62 -18.67 4.65
C ASN A 50 -11.65 -19.42 3.73
N ASN A 51 -12.15 -20.45 3.02
CA ASN A 51 -11.33 -21.23 2.09
C ASN A 51 -10.79 -20.42 0.90
N TYR A 52 -11.38 -19.28 0.55
CA TYR A 52 -10.89 -18.39 -0.51
C TYR A 52 -9.86 -17.36 0.00
N ASP A 53 -9.66 -17.26 1.31
CA ASP A 53 -8.76 -16.27 1.91
C ASP A 53 -7.28 -16.44 1.48
N PRO A 54 -6.74 -17.63 1.17
CA PRO A 54 -5.41 -17.76 0.58
C PRO A 54 -5.29 -17.08 -0.80
N ASP A 55 -6.32 -17.18 -1.63
CA ASP A 55 -6.35 -16.51 -2.95
C ASP A 55 -6.48 -15.00 -2.78
N LEU A 56 -7.30 -14.55 -1.83
CA LEU A 56 -7.37 -13.13 -1.45
C LEU A 56 -6.00 -12.64 -0.94
N PHE A 57 -5.30 -13.44 -0.13
CA PHE A 57 -3.96 -13.09 0.35
C PHE A 57 -2.98 -12.92 -0.82
N ARG A 58 -3.02 -13.83 -1.79
CA ARG A 58 -2.22 -13.70 -3.03
C ARG A 58 -2.58 -12.43 -3.79
N ALA A 59 -3.86 -12.16 -3.99
CA ALA A 59 -4.34 -10.96 -4.68
C ALA A 59 -3.93 -9.67 -3.95
N CYS A 60 -3.91 -9.67 -2.62
CA CYS A 60 -3.42 -8.53 -1.83
C CYS A 60 -1.92 -8.28 -2.04
N ILE A 61 -1.12 -9.34 -2.16
CA ILE A 61 0.32 -9.22 -2.45
C ILE A 61 0.52 -8.64 -3.85
N ASP A 62 -0.15 -9.19 -4.85
CA ASP A 62 -0.06 -8.71 -6.25
C ASP A 62 -0.45 -7.22 -6.34
N LEU A 63 -1.57 -6.85 -5.71
CA LEU A 63 -2.02 -5.47 -5.69
C LEU A 63 -1.05 -4.54 -4.96
N LEU A 64 -0.41 -5.01 -3.90
CA LEU A 64 0.61 -4.25 -3.16
C LEU A 64 1.87 -4.03 -4.01
N GLU A 65 2.34 -5.05 -4.74
CA GLU A 65 3.49 -4.96 -5.65
C GLU A 65 3.20 -4.01 -6.82
N ASP A 66 2.09 -4.21 -7.54
CA ASP A 66 1.70 -3.41 -8.72
C ASP A 66 1.57 -1.93 -8.38
N SER A 67 0.90 -1.63 -7.28
CA SER A 67 0.72 -0.25 -6.81
C SER A 67 2.03 0.35 -6.29
N GLN A 68 2.92 -0.45 -5.68
CA GLN A 68 4.21 0.03 -5.22
C GLN A 68 5.12 0.43 -6.39
N TYR A 69 5.10 -0.31 -7.50
CA TYR A 69 5.83 0.11 -8.71
C TYR A 69 5.40 1.50 -9.20
N ALA A 70 4.09 1.78 -9.22
CA ALA A 70 3.59 3.09 -9.62
C ALA A 70 4.00 4.20 -8.63
N ILE A 71 4.04 3.90 -7.33
CA ILE A 71 4.46 4.84 -6.28
C ILE A 71 5.97 5.13 -6.37
N ASP A 72 6.79 4.10 -6.53
CA ASP A 72 8.25 4.22 -6.64
C ASP A 72 8.63 5.03 -7.89
N GLU A 73 7.92 4.85 -8.98
CA GLU A 73 8.11 5.61 -10.21
C GLU A 73 7.87 7.12 -10.03
N VAL A 74 6.90 7.52 -9.20
CA VAL A 74 6.67 8.93 -8.85
C VAL A 74 7.69 9.43 -7.82
N PHE A 75 8.12 8.63 -6.85
CA PHE A 75 9.21 9.04 -5.97
C PHE A 75 10.52 9.29 -6.72
N LYS A 76 10.79 8.47 -7.74
CA LYS A 76 12.01 8.57 -8.56
C LYS A 76 11.96 9.74 -9.53
N ASN A 77 10.85 9.88 -10.26
CA ASN A 77 10.80 10.77 -11.41
C ASN A 77 9.85 11.96 -11.24
N GLY A 78 9.01 11.97 -10.19
CA GLY A 78 8.00 13.00 -9.97
C GLY A 78 6.80 12.91 -10.93
N LEU A 79 6.01 13.98 -10.97
CA LEU A 79 4.86 14.15 -11.86
C LEU A 79 5.27 14.55 -13.29
N ILE A 80 6.52 14.94 -13.51
CA ILE A 80 7.05 15.40 -14.79
C ILE A 80 8.33 14.61 -15.10
N THR A 81 8.33 13.87 -16.21
CA THR A 81 9.53 13.17 -16.70
C THR A 81 10.21 13.96 -17.80
N GLU A 82 10.05 13.52 -19.05
CA GLU A 82 10.67 14.11 -20.24
C GLU A 82 9.73 15.12 -20.92
N SER A 83 8.41 14.92 -20.86
CA SER A 83 7.44 15.88 -21.38
C SER A 83 6.90 16.75 -20.25
N ASN A 84 6.90 18.07 -20.45
CA ASN A 84 6.22 19.00 -19.55
C ASN A 84 4.76 19.22 -19.98
N SER A 85 4.09 18.16 -20.43
CA SER A 85 2.68 18.25 -20.83
C SER A 85 1.77 18.09 -19.62
N HIS A 86 0.71 18.92 -19.57
CA HIS A 86 -0.31 18.78 -18.52
C HIS A 86 -0.97 17.40 -18.52
N GLY A 87 -1.11 16.77 -19.71
CA GLY A 87 -1.65 15.42 -19.82
C GLY A 87 -0.83 14.39 -19.05
N GLU A 88 0.50 14.42 -19.18
CA GLU A 88 1.40 13.54 -18.41
C GLU A 88 1.31 13.82 -16.91
N GLN A 89 1.34 15.10 -16.53
CA GLN A 89 1.23 15.52 -15.14
C GLN A 89 -0.04 14.98 -14.46
N TYR A 90 -1.20 15.14 -15.11
CA TYR A 90 -2.47 14.63 -14.61
C TYR A 90 -2.49 13.10 -14.58
N LEU A 91 -1.99 12.43 -15.64
CA LEU A 91 -1.96 10.97 -15.68
C LEU A 91 -1.12 10.39 -14.54
N ARG A 92 0.05 10.98 -14.27
CA ARG A 92 0.92 10.57 -13.16
C ARG A 92 0.29 10.87 -11.80
N LEU A 93 -0.28 12.05 -11.62
CA LEU A 93 -0.94 12.44 -10.38
C LEU A 93 -2.11 11.50 -10.06
N TYR A 94 -3.01 11.26 -11.01
CA TYR A 94 -4.13 10.37 -10.81
C TYR A 94 -3.70 8.91 -10.68
N GLY A 95 -2.68 8.51 -11.42
CA GLY A 95 -2.07 7.19 -11.30
C GLY A 95 -1.58 6.92 -9.88
N VAL A 96 -0.78 7.82 -9.30
CA VAL A 96 -0.24 7.61 -7.95
C VAL A 96 -1.30 7.72 -6.86
N LEU A 97 -2.25 8.66 -7.00
CA LEU A 97 -3.39 8.75 -6.07
C LEU A 97 -4.22 7.45 -6.09
N ASN A 98 -4.46 6.89 -7.28
CA ASN A 98 -5.16 5.62 -7.42
C ASN A 98 -4.34 4.45 -6.86
N ALA A 99 -3.02 4.42 -7.06
CA ALA A 99 -2.14 3.41 -6.49
C ALA A 99 -2.24 3.36 -4.95
N TYR A 100 -2.23 4.51 -4.28
CA TYR A 100 -2.43 4.58 -2.82
C TYR A 100 -3.83 4.09 -2.39
N TYR A 101 -4.86 4.36 -3.17
CA TYR A 101 -6.20 3.85 -2.90
C TYR A 101 -6.30 2.32 -3.05
N LEU A 102 -5.59 1.75 -4.04
CA LEU A 102 -5.48 0.30 -4.20
C LEU A 102 -4.68 -0.33 -3.05
N GLN A 103 -3.56 0.28 -2.62
CA GLN A 103 -2.81 -0.15 -1.44
C GLN A 103 -3.67 -0.11 -0.17
N LEU A 104 -4.49 0.92 0.00
CA LEU A 104 -5.44 0.98 1.12
C LEU A 104 -6.34 -0.25 1.16
N GLY A 105 -6.88 -0.68 0.02
CA GLY A 105 -7.69 -1.90 -0.11
C GLY A 105 -6.91 -3.15 0.31
N ALA A 106 -5.74 -3.39 -0.31
CA ALA A 106 -4.89 -4.54 -0.01
C ALA A 106 -4.50 -4.60 1.48
N ILE A 107 -4.06 -3.48 2.05
CA ILE A 107 -3.66 -3.41 3.47
C ILE A 107 -4.86 -3.64 4.40
N THR A 108 -6.04 -3.12 4.03
CA THR A 108 -7.28 -3.34 4.78
C THR A 108 -7.63 -4.84 4.85
N ASP A 109 -7.45 -5.57 3.75
CA ASP A 109 -7.70 -7.01 3.73
C ASP A 109 -6.60 -7.81 4.43
N LEU A 110 -5.33 -7.43 4.29
CA LEU A 110 -4.22 -8.05 5.06
C LEU A 110 -4.42 -7.89 6.57
N ILE A 111 -4.87 -6.72 7.04
CA ILE A 111 -5.24 -6.49 8.45
C ILE A 111 -6.33 -7.47 8.91
N ARG A 112 -7.31 -7.78 8.04
CA ARG A 112 -8.37 -8.76 8.31
C ARG A 112 -7.78 -10.16 8.43
N LEU A 113 -7.11 -10.60 7.36
CA LEU A 113 -6.59 -11.95 7.19
C LEU A 113 -5.66 -12.35 8.34
N PHE A 114 -4.80 -11.42 8.76
CA PHE A 114 -3.84 -11.66 9.83
C PHE A 114 -4.34 -11.28 11.22
N ASN A 115 -5.62 -10.91 11.38
CA ASN A 115 -6.20 -10.55 12.67
C ASN A 115 -5.31 -9.58 13.46
N VAL A 116 -4.99 -8.44 12.83
CA VAL A 116 -4.14 -7.41 13.46
C VAL A 116 -4.91 -6.72 14.58
N GLU A 117 -4.28 -6.59 15.75
CA GLU A 117 -4.86 -5.92 16.90
C GLU A 117 -5.18 -4.45 16.59
N GLY A 118 -6.32 -3.96 17.06
CA GLY A 118 -6.75 -2.59 16.80
C GLY A 118 -7.20 -2.34 15.37
N GLN A 119 -7.50 -3.37 14.57
CA GLN A 119 -7.83 -3.24 13.14
C GLN A 119 -8.89 -2.18 12.80
N LYS A 120 -9.91 -1.98 13.65
CA LYS A 120 -10.94 -0.96 13.41
C LYS A 120 -10.35 0.45 13.39
N GLN A 121 -9.51 0.76 14.38
CA GLN A 121 -8.84 2.05 14.47
C GLN A 121 -7.84 2.22 13.32
N ILE A 122 -7.01 1.21 13.05
CA ILE A 122 -6.02 1.26 11.98
C ILE A 122 -6.69 1.53 10.62
N ARG A 123 -7.82 0.85 10.31
CA ARG A 123 -8.57 1.10 9.06
C ARG A 123 -9.14 2.51 9.01
N ALA A 124 -9.66 3.04 10.12
CA ALA A 124 -10.16 4.42 10.19
C ALA A 124 -9.03 5.44 9.95
N ASP A 125 -7.87 5.22 10.57
CA ASP A 125 -6.68 6.08 10.43
C ASP A 125 -6.11 6.06 9.00
N LEU A 126 -6.16 4.91 8.32
CA LEU A 126 -5.75 4.80 6.92
C LEU A 126 -6.74 5.51 5.98
N LYS A 127 -8.05 5.32 6.18
CA LYS A 127 -9.10 5.94 5.36
C LYS A 127 -9.14 7.47 5.49
N SER A 128 -8.77 7.99 6.65
CA SER A 128 -8.69 9.43 6.93
C SER A 128 -7.34 10.05 6.56
N ALA A 129 -6.41 9.27 6.01
CA ALA A 129 -5.10 9.79 5.63
C ALA A 129 -5.20 10.77 4.47
N LYS A 130 -4.35 11.81 4.50
CA LYS A 130 -4.40 12.91 3.54
C LYS A 130 -4.31 12.45 2.08
N ILE A 131 -3.49 11.46 1.77
CA ILE A 131 -3.36 10.94 0.38
C ILE A 131 -4.68 10.33 -0.15
N ILE A 132 -5.46 9.71 0.73
CA ILE A 132 -6.75 9.10 0.40
C ILE A 132 -7.81 10.18 0.24
N GLU A 133 -7.79 11.18 1.10
CA GLU A 133 -8.62 12.39 0.94
C GLU A 133 -8.33 13.08 -0.41
N LEU A 134 -7.06 13.28 -0.76
CA LEU A 134 -6.67 13.86 -2.05
C LEU A 134 -7.16 13.04 -3.23
N ARG A 135 -7.01 11.71 -3.16
CA ARG A 135 -7.57 10.82 -4.19
C ARG A 135 -9.08 10.99 -4.32
N ASN A 136 -9.80 11.12 -3.21
CA ASN A 136 -11.26 11.27 -3.23
C ASN A 136 -11.69 12.69 -3.67
N LYS A 137 -10.86 13.71 -3.48
CA LYS A 137 -11.13 15.07 -3.98
C LYS A 137 -10.82 15.21 -5.46
N LEU A 138 -9.69 14.65 -5.91
CA LEU A 138 -9.14 14.87 -7.25
C LEU A 138 -9.43 13.73 -8.22
N GLY A 139 -9.29 12.48 -7.77
CA GLY A 139 -9.34 11.29 -8.62
C GLY A 139 -10.77 10.86 -9.00
N SER A 140 -11.79 11.22 -8.22
CA SER A 140 -13.19 10.97 -8.58
C SER A 140 -13.83 12.12 -9.35
N HIS A 141 -13.13 13.25 -9.54
CA HIS A 141 -13.64 14.45 -10.24
C HIS A 141 -15.07 14.82 -9.84
N THR A 142 -15.42 14.60 -8.58
CA THR A 142 -16.80 14.76 -8.15
C THR A 142 -17.10 16.25 -8.11
N THR A 143 -17.89 16.71 -9.07
CA THR A 143 -18.66 17.96 -8.97
C THR A 143 -19.70 17.91 -7.83
N SER A 144 -19.73 16.79 -7.10
CA SER A 144 -20.57 16.46 -5.96
C SER A 144 -19.75 15.66 -4.92
N TYR A 145 -18.81 16.33 -4.28
CA TYR A 145 -18.06 15.79 -3.14
C TYR A 145 -18.88 16.01 -1.87
N ILE A 146 -19.07 14.95 -1.08
CA ILE A 146 -19.80 15.03 0.19
C ILE A 146 -18.76 15.12 1.32
N ASN A 147 -18.74 16.26 2.02
CA ASN A 147 -17.91 16.43 3.20
C ASN A 147 -18.43 15.53 4.33
N ALA A 148 -17.53 14.82 5.01
CA ALA A 148 -17.92 13.98 6.13
C ALA A 148 -18.42 14.85 7.31
N GLY A 149 -19.72 14.82 7.58
CA GLY A 149 -20.34 15.55 8.70
C GLY A 149 -21.09 16.84 8.35
N GLU A 150 -21.23 17.18 7.06
CA GLU A 150 -22.13 18.26 6.61
C GLU A 150 -23.41 17.66 5.97
N ASP A 151 -24.58 18.12 6.41
CA ASP A 151 -25.88 17.74 5.84
C ASP A 151 -26.04 18.33 4.42
N GLU A 152 -26.23 17.44 3.44
CA GLU A 152 -26.76 17.64 2.08
C GLU A 152 -26.07 18.63 1.11
N ASP A 153 -25.17 19.50 1.53
CA ASP A 153 -24.50 20.44 0.62
C ASP A 153 -23.29 19.78 -0.07
N THR A 154 -23.41 19.62 -1.38
CA THR A 154 -22.33 19.06 -2.21
C THR A 154 -21.28 20.12 -2.51
N ASP A 155 -20.01 19.75 -2.32
CA ASP A 155 -18.84 20.57 -2.62
C ASP A 155 -18.21 20.11 -3.94
N PHE A 156 -17.26 20.87 -4.47
CA PHE A 156 -16.42 20.45 -5.58
C PHE A 156 -15.00 20.94 -5.37
N TYR A 157 -14.04 20.12 -5.77
CA TYR A 157 -12.63 20.46 -5.72
C TYR A 157 -12.05 20.46 -7.13
N ARG A 158 -11.32 21.53 -7.45
CA ARG A 158 -10.53 21.58 -8.68
C ARG A 158 -9.06 21.80 -8.33
N LEU A 159 -8.18 21.11 -9.05
CA LEU A 159 -6.74 21.36 -8.97
C LEU A 159 -6.40 22.60 -9.80
N ALA A 160 -5.67 23.54 -9.21
CA ALA A 160 -5.08 24.64 -9.97
C ALA A 160 -3.97 24.07 -10.87
N MET A 161 -4.20 24.03 -12.18
CA MET A 161 -3.25 23.43 -13.13
C MET A 161 -1.84 24.03 -13.02
N THR A 162 -1.74 25.33 -12.76
CA THR A 162 -0.46 26.06 -12.58
C THR A 162 0.30 25.67 -11.31
N SER A 163 -0.32 24.92 -10.39
CA SER A 163 0.30 24.48 -9.14
C SER A 163 1.01 23.11 -9.27
N ILE A 164 0.86 22.44 -10.42
CA ILE A 164 1.49 21.13 -10.64
C ILE A 164 2.94 21.34 -11.05
N ASP A 165 3.85 21.19 -10.09
CA ASP A 165 5.28 21.09 -10.35
C ASP A 165 5.75 19.61 -10.40
N LYS A 166 7.04 19.41 -10.69
CA LYS A 166 7.63 18.08 -10.81
C LYS A 166 7.43 17.24 -9.55
N TRP A 167 7.44 17.84 -8.37
CA TRP A 167 7.42 17.11 -7.11
C TRP A 167 6.08 17.23 -6.39
N GLY A 168 5.08 17.87 -7.02
CA GLY A 168 3.80 18.18 -6.39
C GLY A 168 3.97 18.91 -5.05
N SER A 169 4.96 19.80 -4.94
CA SER A 169 5.31 20.41 -3.65
C SER A 169 4.26 21.38 -3.13
N ASN A 170 3.48 21.99 -4.01
CA ASN A 170 2.47 23.00 -3.66
C ASN A 170 1.17 22.81 -4.44
N LEU A 171 0.62 21.59 -4.49
CA LEU A 171 -0.65 21.35 -5.18
C LEU A 171 -1.75 22.19 -4.52
N SER A 172 -2.38 23.08 -5.29
CA SER A 172 -3.44 23.95 -4.80
C SER A 172 -4.81 23.41 -5.21
N LEU A 173 -5.60 22.99 -4.23
CA LEU A 173 -6.98 22.56 -4.41
C LEU A 173 -7.89 23.74 -4.09
N ILE A 174 -8.82 24.05 -4.99
CA ILE A 174 -9.77 25.14 -4.85
C ILE A 174 -11.17 24.55 -4.68
N GLY A 175 -11.77 24.79 -3.51
CA GLY A 175 -13.13 24.36 -3.15
C GLY A 175 -14.22 25.34 -3.58
N ARG A 176 -15.50 24.99 -3.34
CA ARG A 176 -16.68 25.85 -3.65
C ARG A 176 -16.62 27.22 -2.94
N LYS A 177 -16.11 27.25 -1.71
CA LYS A 177 -15.99 28.48 -0.90
C LYS A 177 -14.80 29.37 -1.29
N LYS A 178 -14.08 29.05 -2.38
CA LYS A 178 -12.82 29.69 -2.81
C LYS A 178 -11.69 29.60 -1.79
N GLU A 179 -11.80 28.71 -0.82
CA GLU A 179 -10.68 28.34 0.03
C GLU A 179 -9.64 27.59 -0.80
N ILE A 180 -8.38 27.95 -0.59
CA ILE A 180 -7.23 27.30 -1.22
C ILE A 180 -6.62 26.39 -0.17
N GLU A 181 -6.59 25.11 -0.49
CA GLU A 181 -5.88 24.10 0.27
C GLU A 181 -4.58 23.78 -0.45
N GLU A 182 -3.44 24.00 0.21
CA GLU A 182 -2.11 23.67 -0.32
C GLU A 182 -1.60 22.36 0.25
N VAL A 183 -1.02 21.55 -0.63
CA VAL A 183 -0.66 20.18 -0.33
C VAL A 183 0.71 19.84 -0.91
N ASP A 184 1.61 19.38 -0.04
CA ASP A 184 2.84 18.70 -0.45
C ASP A 184 2.53 17.21 -0.69
N LEU A 185 2.50 16.83 -1.97
CA LEU A 185 2.20 15.48 -2.40
C LEU A 185 3.23 14.49 -1.85
N ILE A 186 4.52 14.76 -2.03
CA ILE A 186 5.59 13.83 -1.68
C ILE A 186 5.66 13.63 -0.16
N ALA A 187 5.48 14.69 0.63
CA ALA A 187 5.38 14.57 2.08
C ALA A 187 4.19 13.69 2.48
N THR A 188 3.03 13.91 1.86
CA THR A 188 1.81 13.16 2.12
C THR A 188 1.94 11.67 1.72
N MET A 189 2.58 11.40 0.59
CA MET A 189 2.93 10.06 0.11
C MET A 189 3.84 9.34 1.12
N ARG A 190 4.94 9.97 1.55
CA ARG A 190 5.87 9.39 2.55
C ARG A 190 5.16 9.07 3.87
N GLN A 191 4.28 9.95 4.34
CA GLN A 191 3.53 9.71 5.57
C GLN A 191 2.65 8.45 5.47
N PHE A 192 1.94 8.26 4.35
CA PHE A 192 1.11 7.08 4.17
C PHE A 192 1.96 5.81 4.01
N THR A 193 3.03 5.86 3.21
CA THR A 193 3.95 4.73 3.04
C THR A 193 4.51 4.26 4.38
N ARG A 194 4.96 5.17 5.26
CA ARG A 194 5.43 4.79 6.61
C ARG A 194 4.36 4.09 7.45
N ARG A 195 3.08 4.50 7.34
CA ARG A 195 1.98 3.83 8.04
C ARG A 195 1.79 2.41 7.51
N VAL A 196 1.83 2.22 6.19
CA VAL A 196 1.76 0.92 5.53
C VAL A 196 2.91 0.01 5.96
N GLU A 197 4.15 0.50 5.92
CA GLU A 197 5.34 -0.22 6.40
C GLU A 197 5.20 -0.66 7.86
N GLY A 198 4.67 0.21 8.73
CA GLY A 198 4.43 -0.12 10.14
C GLY A 198 3.41 -1.25 10.33
N ILE A 199 2.41 -1.35 9.45
CA ILE A 199 1.41 -2.42 9.49
C ILE A 199 2.01 -3.73 8.95
N LEU A 200 2.69 -3.67 7.82
CA LEU A 200 3.34 -4.83 7.20
C LEU A 200 4.39 -5.43 8.13
N ASP A 201 5.16 -4.59 8.83
CA ASP A 201 6.11 -5.03 9.84
C ASP A 201 5.45 -5.82 10.96
N LYS A 202 4.33 -5.32 11.51
CA LYS A 202 3.58 -6.02 12.55
C LYS A 202 3.10 -7.39 12.08
N ILE A 203 2.61 -7.47 10.85
CA ILE A 203 2.16 -8.73 10.25
C ILE A 203 3.37 -9.67 10.10
N VAL A 204 4.39 -9.26 9.37
CA VAL A 204 5.56 -10.11 9.08
C VAL A 204 6.26 -10.58 10.35
N ASN A 205 6.49 -9.70 11.33
CA ASN A 205 7.11 -10.07 12.60
C ASN A 205 6.30 -11.15 13.34
N LYS A 206 4.97 -10.97 13.40
CA LYS A 206 4.06 -11.94 14.01
C LYS A 206 4.11 -13.29 13.30
N GLU A 207 4.13 -13.30 11.96
CA GLU A 207 4.09 -14.53 11.19
C GLU A 207 5.42 -15.28 11.22
N LEU A 208 6.55 -14.57 11.13
CA LEU A 208 7.89 -15.17 11.24
C LEU A 208 8.15 -15.77 12.62
N SER A 209 7.61 -15.17 13.69
CA SER A 209 7.79 -15.69 15.06
C SER A 209 6.87 -16.88 15.40
N ARG A 210 5.71 -16.99 14.75
CA ARG A 210 4.69 -18.00 15.09
C ARG A 210 4.69 -19.22 14.17
N ARG A 211 5.17 -19.09 12.94
CA ARG A 211 5.11 -20.15 11.94
C ARG A 211 6.39 -20.98 11.94
N GLN A 212 6.24 -22.23 11.54
CA GLN A 212 7.36 -23.12 11.31
C GLN A 212 7.64 -23.21 9.82
N PHE A 213 8.90 -23.01 9.45
CA PHE A 213 9.39 -23.14 8.09
C PHE A 213 10.57 -24.11 8.07
N LYS A 214 10.89 -24.65 6.89
CA LYS A 214 12.21 -25.31 6.71
C LYS A 214 13.31 -24.28 6.96
N LYS A 215 14.46 -24.74 7.48
CA LYS A 215 15.59 -23.88 7.85
C LYS A 215 15.98 -22.91 6.74
N GLU A 216 16.19 -23.42 5.52
CA GLU A 216 16.57 -22.63 4.35
C GLU A 216 15.55 -21.53 3.99
N HIS A 217 14.25 -21.84 4.06
CA HIS A 217 13.19 -20.86 3.80
C HIS A 217 13.10 -19.82 4.92
N PHE A 218 13.25 -20.24 6.17
CA PHE A 218 13.28 -19.31 7.30
C PHE A 218 14.46 -18.35 7.21
N GLU A 219 15.66 -18.84 6.90
CA GLU A 219 16.86 -18.02 6.73
C GLU A 219 16.68 -16.99 5.59
N TRP A 220 16.07 -17.40 4.47
CA TRP A 220 15.75 -16.50 3.36
C TRP A 220 14.77 -15.38 3.75
N LEU A 221 13.71 -15.71 4.48
CA LEU A 221 12.72 -14.74 4.99
C LEU A 221 13.35 -13.81 6.02
N LYS A 222 14.14 -14.38 6.93
CA LYS A 222 14.76 -13.69 8.06
C LYS A 222 15.82 -12.70 7.59
N LEU A 223 16.62 -13.06 6.59
CA LEU A 223 17.61 -12.15 5.99
C LEU A 223 16.96 -10.85 5.49
N ARG A 224 15.84 -10.96 4.76
CA ARG A 224 15.10 -9.80 4.26
C ARG A 224 14.50 -8.98 5.39
N TYR A 225 13.88 -9.66 6.36
CA TYR A 225 13.30 -8.97 7.51
C TYR A 225 14.36 -8.22 8.34
N ASP A 226 15.53 -8.84 8.58
CA ASP A 226 16.61 -8.23 9.34
C ASP A 226 17.25 -7.04 8.62
N TYR A 227 17.35 -7.10 7.28
CA TYR A 227 17.72 -5.94 6.47
C TYR A 227 16.78 -4.76 6.72
N LEU A 228 15.45 -4.98 6.70
CA LEU A 228 14.46 -3.94 6.97
C LEU A 228 14.58 -3.35 8.39
N GLN A 229 14.93 -4.16 9.38
CA GLN A 229 15.14 -3.67 10.75
C GLN A 229 16.40 -2.81 10.87
N GLN A 230 17.47 -3.14 10.14
CA GLN A 230 18.70 -2.35 10.13
C GLN A 230 18.49 -0.99 9.47
N GLU A 231 17.77 -0.94 8.35
CA GLU A 231 17.47 0.33 7.67
C GLU A 231 16.62 1.28 8.53
N ARG A 232 15.72 0.75 9.37
CA ARG A 232 14.92 1.58 10.30
C ARG A 232 15.72 2.18 11.45
N MET A 233 16.88 1.63 11.78
CA MET A 233 17.75 2.14 12.84
C MET A 233 18.72 3.23 12.36
N LYS A 234 18.76 3.50 11.06
CA LYS A 234 19.56 4.57 10.44
C LYS A 234 18.74 5.86 10.36
#